data_AF-A0A929C947-F1
#
_entry.id   AF-A0A929C947-F1
#
_cell.length_a   1.000
_cell.length_b   1.000
_cell.length_c   1.000
_cell.angle_alpha   90.00
_cell.angle_beta   90.00
_cell.angle_gamma   90.00
#
_symmetry.space_group_name_H-M   'P 1'
#
loop_
_entity.id
_entity.type
_entity.pdbx_description
1 polymer ?
#
loop_
_entity_poly.entity_id
_entity_poly.type
_entity_poly.pdbx_seq_one_letter_code
_entity_poly.pdbx_strand_id
1 'polypeptide(L)'
;MAGNNGRILLGHGSGGKLTHELIDSLFVKHFNNPELDRQTDAALLAVPAQQIAFTTDAFVVDPIFFPGGDIGKLAVCGTVNDVAVSGATPLYLSAAFIIEEGFPLQDLERIVISMAKEAKMAGVSIVTGDTKVVNKDKCDKVFITTTGIGTLAEKHYSISEGKQVKAGDKIIINGSIGDHGMA
;
A
#
# COMPACT_ATOMS: atom_id res chain seq x y z
N MET A 1 5.21 -8.88 -24.13
CA MET A 1 4.11 -7.92 -24.37
C MET A 1 4.39 -7.12 -25.63
N ALA A 2 3.94 -7.62 -26.78
CA ALA A 2 4.05 -6.90 -28.06
C ALA A 2 2.66 -6.39 -28.42
N GLY A 3 2.42 -5.09 -28.26
CA GLY A 3 1.13 -4.48 -28.57
C GLY A 3 0.81 -3.19 -27.80
N ASN A 4 1.58 -2.84 -26.77
CA ASN A 4 1.36 -1.63 -25.99
C ASN A 4 2.61 -0.74 -26.05
N ASN A 5 2.47 0.54 -26.36
CA ASN A 5 3.57 1.52 -26.42
C ASN A 5 4.18 1.84 -25.03
N GLY A 6 4.27 0.86 -24.13
CA GLY A 6 4.74 1.02 -22.76
C GLY A 6 3.83 1.90 -21.89
N ARG A 7 2.52 1.91 -22.16
CA ARG A 7 1.54 2.77 -21.47
C ARG A 7 0.34 1.99 -20.94
N ILE A 8 -0.31 2.54 -19.93
CA ILE A 8 -1.58 2.05 -19.41
C ILE A 8 -2.71 2.43 -20.37
N LEU A 9 -3.55 1.46 -20.72
CA LEU A 9 -4.75 1.64 -21.54
C LEU A 9 -5.99 1.44 -20.66
N LEU A 10 -7.14 2.01 -21.06
CA LEU A 10 -8.43 1.73 -20.41
C LEU A 10 -8.72 0.24 -20.28
N GLY A 11 -8.30 -0.56 -21.26
CA GLY A 11 -8.45 -2.02 -21.25
C GLY A 11 -7.73 -2.72 -20.10
N HIS A 12 -6.71 -2.11 -19.48
CA HIS A 12 -6.08 -2.68 -18.28
C HIS A 12 -6.95 -2.55 -17.02
N GLY A 13 -7.97 -1.68 -17.03
CA GLY A 13 -8.91 -1.49 -15.92
C GLY A 13 -10.30 -2.07 -16.14
N SER A 14 -10.53 -2.83 -17.22
CA SER A 14 -11.86 -3.30 -17.63
C SER A 14 -12.27 -4.67 -17.10
N GLY A 15 -11.36 -5.40 -16.43
CA GLY A 15 -11.60 -6.75 -15.91
C GLY A 15 -11.47 -7.85 -16.97
N GLY A 16 -11.01 -7.51 -18.19
CA GLY A 16 -10.79 -8.47 -19.27
C GLY A 16 -9.37 -9.04 -19.31
N LYS A 17 -9.00 -9.61 -20.46
CA LYS A 17 -7.68 -10.20 -20.72
C LYS A 17 -6.51 -9.26 -20.38
N LEU A 18 -6.61 -7.99 -20.80
CA LEU A 18 -5.57 -6.99 -20.55
C LEU A 18 -5.40 -6.69 -19.04
N THR A 19 -6.48 -6.68 -18.27
CA THR A 19 -6.40 -6.55 -16.80
C THR A 19 -5.67 -7.73 -16.19
N HIS A 20 -6.01 -8.96 -16.57
CA HIS A 20 -5.35 -10.15 -16.03
C HIS A 20 -3.86 -10.21 -16.41
N GLU A 21 -3.52 -9.88 -17.65
CA GLU A 21 -2.12 -9.79 -18.09
C GLU A 21 -1.33 -8.75 -17.27
N LEU A 22 -1.90 -7.59 -16.98
CA LEU A 22 -1.27 -6.59 -16.11
C LEU A 22 -1.08 -7.14 -14.68
N ILE A 23 -2.11 -7.77 -14.11
CA ILE A 23 -2.07 -8.34 -12.77
C ILE A 23 -0.94 -9.37 -12.63
N ASP A 24 -0.88 -10.35 -13.52
CA ASP A 24 0.12 -11.42 -13.44
C ASP A 24 1.55 -10.90 -13.66
N SER A 25 1.72 -10.09 -14.70
CA SER A 25 3.04 -9.65 -15.15
C SER A 25 3.67 -8.55 -14.30
N LEU A 26 2.86 -7.85 -13.50
CA LEU A 26 3.31 -6.74 -12.68
C LEU A 26 3.04 -6.99 -11.19
N PHE A 27 1.77 -7.02 -10.78
CA PHE A 27 1.42 -7.06 -9.36
C PHE A 27 1.78 -8.39 -8.71
N VAL A 28 1.32 -9.52 -9.26
CA VAL A 28 1.62 -10.87 -8.74
C VAL A 28 3.13 -11.14 -8.79
N LYS A 29 3.78 -10.84 -9.93
CA LYS A 29 5.24 -10.96 -10.09
C LYS A 29 6.04 -10.30 -8.97
N HIS A 30 5.66 -9.10 -8.55
CA HIS A 30 6.45 -8.30 -7.60
C HIS A 30 6.01 -8.46 -6.14
N PHE A 31 4.71 -8.64 -5.86
CA PHE A 31 4.22 -8.86 -4.49
C PHE A 31 4.29 -10.32 -4.03
N ASN A 32 4.28 -11.26 -4.98
CA ASN A 32 4.61 -12.69 -4.88
C ASN A 32 4.46 -13.32 -3.48
N ASN A 33 3.28 -13.86 -3.18
CA ASN A 33 3.00 -14.59 -1.95
C ASN A 33 1.83 -15.58 -2.14
N PRO A 34 1.78 -16.67 -1.35
CA PRO A 34 0.78 -17.73 -1.51
C PRO A 34 -0.68 -17.28 -1.37
N GLU A 35 -0.93 -16.20 -0.62
CA GLU A 35 -2.26 -15.62 -0.45
C GLU A 35 -2.73 -14.93 -1.73
N LEU A 36 -1.86 -14.11 -2.34
CA LEU A 36 -2.14 -13.38 -3.58
C LEU A 36 -2.18 -14.30 -4.80
N ASP A 37 -1.34 -15.34 -4.84
CA ASP A 37 -1.24 -16.29 -5.97
C ASP A 37 -2.56 -17.03 -6.25
N ARG A 38 -3.48 -17.07 -5.27
CA ARG A 38 -4.80 -17.69 -5.42
C ARG A 38 -5.73 -16.90 -6.34
N GLN A 39 -5.55 -15.58 -6.43
CA GLN A 39 -6.33 -14.67 -7.28
C GLN A 39 -7.85 -14.88 -7.19
N THR A 40 -8.36 -15.18 -6.00
CA THR A 40 -9.80 -15.21 -5.70
C THR A 40 -10.31 -13.81 -5.33
N ASP A 41 -11.64 -13.64 -5.27
CA ASP A 41 -12.27 -12.35 -4.95
C ASP A 41 -11.86 -11.77 -3.58
N ALA A 42 -11.34 -12.61 -2.68
CA ALA A 42 -10.79 -12.21 -1.39
C ALA A 42 -9.56 -13.05 -1.03
N ALA A 43 -8.62 -12.46 -0.30
CA ALA A 43 -7.52 -13.20 0.34
C ALA A 43 -8.01 -13.90 1.61
N LEU A 44 -7.61 -15.17 1.79
CA LEU A 44 -7.93 -15.94 2.99
C LEU A 44 -6.73 -15.93 3.94
N LEU A 45 -6.88 -15.24 5.07
CA LEU A 45 -5.77 -14.92 5.97
C LEU A 45 -5.90 -15.65 7.32
N ALA A 46 -4.80 -16.26 7.76
CA ALA A 46 -4.69 -16.75 9.13
C ALA A 46 -4.22 -15.61 10.04
N VAL A 47 -5.06 -15.25 11.02
CA VAL A 47 -4.77 -14.18 11.98
C VAL A 47 -4.98 -14.71 13.42
N PRO A 48 -3.91 -15.10 14.13
CA PRO A 48 -4.01 -15.69 15.46
C PRO A 48 -4.13 -14.62 16.55
N ALA A 49 -5.21 -13.84 16.58
CA ALA A 49 -5.42 -12.82 17.60
C ALA A 49 -6.90 -12.67 17.99
N GLN A 50 -7.13 -12.20 19.22
CA GLN A 50 -8.48 -11.83 19.68
C GLN A 50 -8.91 -10.47 19.11
N GLN A 51 -7.96 -9.55 18.90
CA GLN A 51 -8.20 -8.25 18.29
C GLN A 51 -7.20 -7.97 17.18
N ILE A 52 -7.68 -7.23 16.18
CA ILE A 52 -6.88 -6.73 15.07
C ILE A 52 -6.92 -5.21 15.06
N ALA A 53 -5.81 -4.59 14.70
CA ALA A 53 -5.83 -3.22 14.21
C ALA A 53 -6.14 -3.24 12.72
N PHE A 54 -6.98 -2.30 12.27
CA PHE A 54 -7.36 -2.16 10.87
C PHE A 54 -7.38 -0.67 10.51
N THR A 55 -6.62 -0.28 9.49
CA THR A 55 -6.52 1.11 9.02
C THR A 55 -6.53 1.15 7.50
N THR A 56 -6.85 2.31 6.93
CA THR A 56 -6.77 2.55 5.49
C THR A 56 -6.35 3.98 5.24
N ASP A 57 -5.54 4.18 4.21
CA ASP A 57 -5.15 5.51 3.75
C ASP A 57 -5.11 5.57 2.23
N ALA A 58 -5.40 6.75 1.69
CA ALA A 58 -5.28 7.06 0.27
C ALA A 58 -4.14 8.06 0.05
N PHE A 59 -3.30 7.76 -0.93
CA PHE A 59 -2.06 8.48 -1.22
C PHE A 59 -2.18 9.15 -2.58
N VAL A 60 -1.99 10.48 -2.58
CA VAL A 60 -2.19 11.37 -3.73
C VAL A 60 -1.05 12.39 -3.88
N VAL A 61 0.15 12.03 -3.41
CA VAL A 61 1.32 12.92 -3.39
C VAL A 61 1.75 13.34 -4.80
N ASP A 62 2.08 14.62 -4.95
CA ASP A 62 2.70 15.19 -6.14
C ASP A 62 3.96 15.98 -5.73
N PRO A 63 5.14 15.71 -6.33
CA PRO A 63 5.38 14.73 -7.39
C PRO A 63 5.30 13.27 -6.90
N ILE A 64 5.03 12.33 -7.81
CA ILE A 64 4.99 10.89 -7.53
C ILE A 64 6.32 10.35 -7.00
N PHE A 65 7.43 10.88 -7.54
CA PHE A 65 8.80 10.53 -7.17
C PHE A 65 9.47 11.78 -6.59
N PHE A 66 10.07 11.65 -5.41
CA PHE A 66 10.65 12.76 -4.66
C PHE A 66 11.95 12.33 -3.97
N PRO A 67 12.80 13.29 -3.52
CA PRO A 67 13.98 12.95 -2.74
C PRO A 67 13.61 12.08 -1.52
N GLY A 68 14.16 10.87 -1.44
CA GLY A 68 13.95 9.95 -0.33
C GLY A 68 12.76 8.97 -0.47
N GLY A 69 11.95 9.07 -1.54
CA GLY A 69 10.85 8.13 -1.73
C GLY A 69 10.01 8.33 -3.00
N ASP A 70 8.88 7.64 -3.00
CA ASP A 70 7.86 7.72 -4.03
C ASP A 70 6.49 7.38 -3.42
N ILE A 71 5.43 7.56 -4.19
CA ILE A 71 4.05 7.25 -3.76
C ILE A 71 3.88 5.80 -3.30
N GLY A 72 4.63 4.84 -3.87
CA GLY A 72 4.57 3.43 -3.51
C GLY A 72 5.19 3.19 -2.13
N LYS A 73 6.37 3.74 -1.89
CA LYS A 73 6.98 3.74 -0.56
C LYS A 73 6.06 4.41 0.47
N LEU A 74 5.51 5.56 0.14
CA LEU A 74 4.61 6.29 1.02
C LEU A 74 3.37 5.45 1.38
N ALA A 75 2.75 4.80 0.39
CA ALA A 75 1.58 3.97 0.58
C ALA A 75 1.84 2.82 1.58
N VAL A 76 2.94 2.09 1.40
CA VAL A 76 3.28 1.00 2.31
C VAL A 76 3.67 1.53 3.69
N CYS A 77 4.60 2.49 3.76
CA CYS A 77 5.10 2.99 5.04
C CYS A 77 4.00 3.67 5.86
N GLY A 78 3.14 4.48 5.24
CA GLY A 78 2.04 5.18 5.92
C GLY A 78 1.09 4.19 6.59
N THR A 79 0.56 3.24 5.83
CA THR A 79 -0.36 2.23 6.37
C THR A 79 0.30 1.30 7.39
N VAL A 80 1.56 0.91 7.19
CA VAL A 80 2.32 0.13 8.18
C VAL A 80 2.50 0.92 9.48
N ASN A 81 2.82 2.22 9.38
CA ASN A 81 3.01 3.08 10.54
C ASN A 81 1.72 3.22 11.34
N ASP A 82 0.57 3.42 10.69
CA ASP A 82 -0.72 3.50 11.37
C ASP A 82 -1.03 2.24 12.19
N VAL A 83 -0.79 1.06 11.60
CA VAL A 83 -0.94 -0.21 12.32
C VAL A 83 0.05 -0.27 13.49
N ALA A 84 1.30 0.12 13.29
CA ALA A 84 2.33 0.07 14.33
C ALA A 84 2.06 1.03 15.49
N VAL A 85 1.65 2.28 15.24
CA VAL A 85 1.37 3.27 16.30
C VAL A 85 0.13 2.92 17.11
N SER A 86 -0.78 2.09 16.58
CA SER A 86 -1.88 1.51 17.35
C SER A 86 -1.43 0.50 18.41
N GLY A 87 -0.16 0.07 18.36
CA GLY A 87 0.40 -0.98 19.22
C GLY A 87 0.34 -2.38 18.61
N ALA A 88 -0.21 -2.54 17.40
CA ALA A 88 -0.31 -3.81 16.70
C ALA A 88 0.98 -4.16 15.96
N THR A 89 1.18 -5.46 15.71
CA THR A 89 2.20 -5.95 14.78
C THR A 89 1.57 -6.06 13.38
N PRO A 90 2.01 -5.25 12.39
CA PRO A 90 1.52 -5.33 11.02
C PRO A 90 1.73 -6.73 10.42
N LEU A 91 0.77 -7.22 9.63
CA LEU A 91 0.87 -8.53 8.96
C LEU A 91 0.59 -8.44 7.46
N TYR A 92 -0.54 -7.84 7.09
CA TYR A 92 -1.05 -7.91 5.72
C TYR A 92 -1.56 -6.54 5.25
N LEU A 93 -1.36 -6.27 3.96
CA LEU A 93 -1.87 -5.10 3.27
C LEU A 93 -2.74 -5.52 2.08
N SER A 94 -3.75 -4.72 1.76
CA SER A 94 -4.30 -4.64 0.41
C SER A 94 -3.77 -3.40 -0.30
N ALA A 95 -3.75 -3.42 -1.64
CA ALA A 95 -3.37 -2.27 -2.45
C ALA A 95 -4.34 -2.07 -3.62
N ALA A 96 -5.05 -0.95 -3.65
CA ALA A 96 -5.93 -0.55 -4.74
C ALA A 96 -5.32 0.62 -5.51
N PHE A 97 -5.33 0.52 -6.84
CA PHE A 97 -4.76 1.53 -7.74
C PHE A 97 -5.86 2.17 -8.58
N ILE A 98 -5.85 3.50 -8.63
CA ILE A 98 -6.59 4.29 -9.63
C ILE A 98 -5.54 4.94 -10.53
N ILE A 99 -5.53 4.57 -11.81
CA ILE A 99 -4.48 4.92 -12.75
C ILE A 99 -5.09 5.68 -13.93
N GLU A 100 -4.45 6.76 -14.33
CA GLU A 100 -4.84 7.52 -15.50
C GLU A 100 -4.45 6.77 -16.79
N GLU A 101 -5.35 6.72 -17.77
CA GLU A 101 -5.02 6.26 -19.11
C GLU A 101 -3.84 7.06 -19.70
N GLY A 102 -2.86 6.33 -20.23
CA GLY A 102 -1.64 6.90 -20.79
C GLY A 102 -0.47 6.98 -19.81
N PHE A 103 -0.68 6.67 -18.52
CA PHE A 103 0.40 6.59 -17.54
C PHE A 103 1.50 5.61 -17.98
N PRO A 104 2.81 5.95 -17.83
CA PRO A 104 3.90 5.06 -18.27
C PRO A 104 3.92 3.76 -17.46
N LEU A 105 3.90 2.63 -18.17
CA LEU A 105 3.96 1.31 -17.54
C LEU A 105 5.26 1.11 -16.75
N GLN A 106 6.36 1.69 -17.24
CA GLN A 106 7.66 1.65 -16.55
C GLN A 106 7.63 2.39 -15.20
N ASP A 107 6.91 3.52 -15.11
CA ASP A 107 6.78 4.23 -13.85
C ASP A 107 5.86 3.50 -12.88
N LEU A 108 4.79 2.85 -13.38
CA LEU A 108 3.98 1.96 -12.57
C LEU A 108 4.79 0.78 -12.03
N GLU A 109 5.64 0.15 -12.86
CA GLU A 109 6.52 -0.94 -12.43
C GLU A 109 7.51 -0.46 -11.35
N ARG A 110 8.08 0.74 -11.49
CA ARG A 110 8.95 1.34 -10.46
C ARG A 110 8.22 1.52 -9.13
N ILE A 111 6.98 2.02 -9.14
CA ILE A 111 6.14 2.18 -7.95
C ILE A 111 5.87 0.83 -7.29
N VAL A 112 5.46 -0.18 -8.07
CA VAL A 112 5.15 -1.53 -7.58
C VAL A 112 6.39 -2.21 -6.98
N ILE A 113 7.56 -2.06 -7.61
CA ILE A 113 8.84 -2.54 -7.06
C ILE A 113 9.16 -1.85 -5.73
N SER A 114 8.93 -0.54 -5.63
CA SER A 114 9.13 0.23 -4.40
C SER A 114 8.22 -0.30 -3.28
N MET A 115 6.92 -0.48 -3.56
CA MET A 115 5.98 -1.07 -2.61
C MET A 115 6.42 -2.46 -2.15
N ALA A 116 6.80 -3.35 -3.08
CA ALA A 116 7.26 -4.69 -2.75
C ALA A 116 8.49 -4.69 -1.83
N LYS A 117 9.44 -3.79 -2.10
CA LYS A 117 10.65 -3.61 -1.27
C LYS A 117 10.29 -3.16 0.14
N GLU A 118 9.46 -2.14 0.29
CA GLU A 118 9.07 -1.60 1.59
C GLU A 118 8.22 -2.61 2.39
N ALA A 119 7.32 -3.33 1.73
CA ALA A 119 6.52 -4.39 2.36
C ALA A 119 7.42 -5.50 2.92
N LYS A 120 8.41 -5.94 2.11
CA LYS A 120 9.42 -6.91 2.55
C LYS A 120 10.26 -6.40 3.72
N MET A 121 10.68 -5.13 3.72
CA MET A 121 11.45 -4.55 4.83
C MET A 121 10.62 -4.45 6.12
N ALA A 122 9.32 -4.18 6.00
CA ALA A 122 8.39 -4.14 7.12
C ALA A 122 7.93 -5.54 7.60
N GLY A 123 8.26 -6.61 6.85
CA GLY A 123 7.83 -7.97 7.17
C GLY A 123 6.33 -8.22 6.94
N VAL A 124 5.71 -7.46 6.04
CA VAL A 124 4.28 -7.59 5.66
C VAL A 124 4.12 -8.09 4.23
N SER A 125 2.98 -8.70 3.94
CA SER A 125 2.62 -9.13 2.58
C SER A 125 1.47 -8.29 2.02
N ILE A 126 1.56 -7.90 0.75
CA ILE A 126 0.42 -7.35 0.00
C ILE A 126 -0.34 -8.53 -0.59
N VAL A 127 -1.49 -8.86 -0.01
CA VAL A 127 -2.19 -10.15 -0.20
C VAL A 127 -3.41 -10.06 -1.12
N THR A 128 -3.88 -8.86 -1.41
CA THR A 128 -5.02 -8.61 -2.30
C THR A 128 -4.93 -7.19 -2.85
N GLY A 129 -5.70 -6.87 -3.88
CA GLY A 129 -5.69 -5.56 -4.48
C GLY A 129 -6.77 -5.34 -5.52
N ASP A 130 -6.82 -4.12 -6.03
CA ASP A 130 -7.69 -3.75 -7.14
C ASP A 130 -6.95 -2.84 -8.11
N THR A 131 -7.35 -2.85 -9.38
CA THR A 131 -6.83 -1.94 -10.38
C THR A 131 -7.97 -1.35 -11.18
N LYS A 132 -8.04 -0.02 -11.21
CA LYS A 132 -8.97 0.76 -12.01
C LYS A 132 -8.19 1.72 -12.88
N VAL A 133 -8.59 1.79 -14.14
CA VAL A 133 -8.05 2.75 -15.09
C VAL A 133 -9.15 3.72 -15.46
N VAL A 134 -8.90 5.01 -15.24
CA VAL A 134 -9.82 6.09 -15.61
C VAL A 134 -9.34 6.75 -16.90
N ASN A 135 -10.23 7.45 -17.58
CA ASN A 135 -9.85 8.25 -18.74
C ASN A 135 -8.80 9.29 -18.37
N LYS A 136 -8.05 9.72 -19.39
CA LYS A 136 -7.17 10.87 -19.28
C LYS A 136 -7.88 12.09 -18.66
N ASP A 137 -7.17 12.82 -17.82
CA ASP A 137 -7.59 14.00 -17.07
C ASP A 137 -8.68 13.72 -16.01
N LYS A 138 -8.91 12.45 -15.62
CA LYS A 138 -9.87 12.07 -14.54
C LYS A 138 -9.23 11.74 -13.20
N CYS A 139 -7.95 11.41 -13.18
CA CYS A 139 -7.10 11.44 -11.99
C CYS A 139 -5.72 11.97 -12.39
N ASP A 140 -5.01 12.60 -11.46
CA ASP A 140 -3.64 13.05 -11.73
C ASP A 140 -2.69 11.85 -11.61
N LYS A 141 -2.35 11.26 -12.77
CA LYS A 141 -1.39 10.16 -12.91
C LYS A 141 -1.82 8.86 -12.20
N VAL A 142 -1.55 8.69 -10.90
CA VAL A 142 -1.88 7.47 -10.14
C VAL A 142 -2.15 7.80 -8.68
N PHE A 143 -3.23 7.23 -8.15
CA PHE A 143 -3.55 7.22 -6.73
C PHE A 143 -3.51 5.79 -6.21
N ILE A 144 -3.04 5.64 -4.97
CA ILE A 144 -2.91 4.34 -4.32
C ILE A 144 -3.68 4.41 -3.02
N THR A 145 -4.51 3.42 -2.75
CA THR A 145 -5.10 3.19 -1.44
C THR A 145 -4.53 1.91 -0.89
N THR A 146 -3.97 1.96 0.31
CA THR A 146 -3.55 0.77 1.04
C THR A 146 -4.36 0.65 2.32
N THR A 147 -4.81 -0.57 2.57
CA THR A 147 -5.50 -0.93 3.81
C THR A 147 -4.66 -1.97 4.51
N GLY A 148 -4.44 -1.84 5.82
CA GLY A 148 -3.55 -2.70 6.57
C GLY A 148 -4.19 -3.30 7.79
N ILE A 149 -3.89 -4.57 8.05
CA ILE A 149 -4.24 -5.25 9.30
C ILE A 149 -3.00 -5.70 10.07
N GLY A 150 -3.13 -5.70 11.39
CA GLY A 150 -2.13 -6.22 12.30
C GLY A 150 -2.76 -6.90 13.51
N THR A 151 -1.99 -7.77 14.16
CA THR A 151 -2.42 -8.42 15.41
C THR A 151 -2.14 -7.53 16.60
N LEU A 152 -3.12 -7.40 17.49
CA LEU A 152 -2.99 -6.59 18.69
C LEU A 152 -2.95 -7.50 19.91
N ALA A 153 -1.88 -7.41 20.69
CA ALA A 153 -1.74 -8.13 21.95
C ALA A 153 -2.59 -7.45 23.04
N GLU A 154 -3.16 -8.22 23.97
CA GLU A 154 -4.03 -7.71 25.05
C GLU A 154 -3.40 -6.56 25.85
N LYS A 155 -2.11 -6.67 26.16
CA LYS A 155 -1.34 -5.62 26.84
C LYS A 155 -1.26 -4.28 26.08
N HIS A 156 -1.59 -4.25 24.80
CA HIS A 156 -1.51 -3.07 23.93
C HIS A 156 -2.90 -2.48 23.57
N TYR A 157 -4.01 -3.06 24.05
CA TYR A 157 -5.38 -2.66 23.66
C TYR A 157 -5.74 -1.19 23.88
N SER A 158 -5.02 -0.49 24.75
CA SER A 158 -5.29 0.92 25.08
C SER A 158 -4.24 1.89 24.55
N ILE A 159 -3.24 1.43 23.79
CA ILE A 159 -2.17 2.29 23.25
C ILE A 159 -2.77 3.37 22.36
N SER A 160 -3.59 2.99 21.39
CA SER A 160 -4.19 3.93 20.42
C SER A 160 -5.15 4.94 21.05
N GLU A 161 -5.76 4.62 22.20
CA GLU A 161 -6.73 5.49 22.85
C GLU A 161 -6.07 6.67 23.59
N GLY A 162 -4.78 6.57 23.91
CA GLY A 162 -4.05 7.58 24.69
C GLY A 162 -4.58 7.77 26.13
N LYS A 163 -5.55 6.98 26.58
CA LYS A 163 -6.22 7.15 27.89
C LYS A 163 -5.30 6.91 29.09
N GLN A 164 -4.16 6.26 28.89
CA GLN A 164 -3.19 5.98 29.94
C GLN A 164 -2.15 7.09 30.14
N VAL A 165 -2.13 8.12 29.28
CA VAL A 165 -1.20 9.25 29.41
C VAL A 165 -1.52 10.03 30.69
N LYS A 166 -0.49 10.31 31.50
CA LYS A 166 -0.64 10.97 32.80
C LYS A 166 0.48 11.98 33.08
N ALA A 167 0.24 12.86 34.06
CA ALA A 167 1.24 13.80 34.53
C ALA A 167 2.50 13.06 34.99
N GLY A 168 3.66 13.48 34.49
CA GLY A 168 4.96 12.86 34.75
C GLY A 168 5.51 12.02 33.60
N ASP A 169 4.67 11.62 32.65
CA ASP A 169 5.11 10.91 31.44
C ASP A 169 6.03 11.78 30.57
N LYS A 170 6.87 11.13 29.75
CA LYS A 170 7.82 11.80 28.84
C LYS A 170 7.33 11.69 27.41
N ILE A 171 7.47 12.79 26.67
CA ILE A 171 7.24 12.80 25.22
C ILE A 171 8.57 12.52 24.53
N ILE A 172 8.57 11.51 23.66
CA ILE A 172 9.74 11.08 22.89
C ILE A 172 9.37 11.16 21.42
N ILE A 173 10.31 11.64 20.60
CA ILE A 173 10.23 11.60 19.14
C ILE A 173 11.32 10.66 18.61
N ASN A 174 11.05 9.99 17.50
CA ASN A 174 11.94 8.99 16.90
C ASN A 174 12.86 9.55 15.80
N GLY A 175 12.92 10.87 15.63
CA GLY A 175 13.73 11.54 14.62
C GLY A 175 13.53 13.06 14.58
N SER A 176 14.07 13.70 13.53
CA SER A 176 13.79 15.10 13.18
C SER A 176 12.34 15.32 12.78
N ILE A 177 11.88 16.58 12.83
CA ILE A 177 10.51 16.98 12.50
C ILE A 177 10.53 17.85 11.25
N GLY A 178 9.65 17.54 10.29
CA GLY A 178 9.40 18.38 9.11
C GLY A 178 10.14 17.99 7.83
N ASP A 179 10.94 16.93 7.84
CA ASP A 179 11.78 16.56 6.69
C ASP A 179 10.98 16.27 5.41
N HIS A 180 9.85 15.56 5.51
CA HIS A 180 9.03 15.21 4.33
C HIS A 180 8.34 16.43 3.70
N GLY A 181 7.78 17.33 4.52
CA GLY A 181 7.04 18.50 4.02
C GLY A 181 7.95 19.60 3.46
N MET A 182 9.26 19.49 3.65
CA MET A 182 10.26 20.46 3.19
C MET A 182 11.13 19.95 2.03
N ALA A 183 10.94 18.70 1.61
CA ALA A 183 11.66 18.05 0.53
C ALA A 183 11.12 18.40 -0.87
#